data_AF-A0AAD5N7A3-F1
#
_entry.id   AF-A0AAD5N7A3-F1
#
_cell.length_a   1.000
_cell.length_b   1.000
_cell.length_c   1.000
_cell.angle_alpha   90.00
_cell.angle_beta   90.00
_cell.angle_gamma   90.00
#
_symmetry.space_group_name_H-M   'P 1'
#
loop_
_entity.id
_entity.type
_entity.pdbx_description
1 polymer ?
#
loop_
_entity_poly.entity_id
_entity_poly.type
_entity_poly.pdbx_seq_one_letter_code
_entity_poly.pdbx_strand_id
1 'polypeptide(L)'
;MWIPNEVPWEDWPPSPWVPLPDPRRPAFPYHSGLTITIRPHTPPPPFGLTGYIKGPKRQQARQGEVAKVSQSEWCLRNPLAETPPHPNAAETQTLTIVQGIACQDGRGAQVVRCHLGEDKDRSYVAKIYDPLYYSYADRDFGSPTDVTYRAGQHYSREAAGFEDLKAAGVDGQFTPKYYGSWTFDMVLLGTSEVRPVHLVLLEWLDGIDLWTIMERDGANNGLHTMPPEERLEIFAKAAEAETKLTYYGVMHRDFAPRNVMIVDQATADEASYKRVLLIDLNNCTCTNRPNCRYREFHTTDPLPISPRYRWWGSCPNEFSQWVPDPHRSQDAVFNGWLEQRWPDPSSEYLLPRFTLPGHRRKAKLIEYASPVPDTEPVFAQVYSRHYSLPSVGW
;
A
#
# COMPACT_ATOMS: atom_id res chain seq x y z
N MET A 1 33.54 -28.39 -26.77
CA MET A 1 32.11 -28.04 -26.63
C MET A 1 31.94 -26.70 -27.31
N TRP A 2 31.29 -26.71 -28.47
CA TRP A 2 31.10 -25.54 -29.32
C TRP A 2 30.31 -24.46 -28.59
N ILE A 3 30.84 -23.24 -28.53
CA ILE A 3 30.09 -22.04 -28.18
C ILE A 3 29.53 -21.51 -29.51
N PRO A 4 28.21 -21.57 -29.77
CA PRO A 4 27.66 -20.97 -30.97
C PRO A 4 27.70 -19.45 -30.81
N ASN A 5 28.37 -18.84 -31.79
CA ASN A 5 28.36 -17.43 -32.20
C ASN A 5 27.52 -16.46 -31.37
N GLU A 6 28.27 -15.50 -30.83
CA GLU A 6 27.87 -14.16 -30.42
C GLU A 6 26.69 -13.64 -31.26
N VAL A 7 25.54 -13.51 -30.61
CA VAL A 7 24.49 -12.61 -31.08
C VAL A 7 25.09 -11.20 -31.02
N PRO A 8 25.10 -10.43 -32.12
CA PRO A 8 25.61 -9.07 -32.11
C PRO A 8 24.90 -8.25 -31.02
N TRP A 9 25.70 -7.58 -30.20
CA TRP A 9 25.25 -6.76 -29.06
C TRP A 9 24.55 -5.44 -29.47
N GLU A 10 24.18 -5.27 -30.75
CA GLU A 10 23.78 -3.97 -31.30
C GLU A 10 22.30 -3.60 -31.13
N ASP A 11 21.42 -4.49 -30.67
CA ASP A 11 19.97 -4.20 -30.57
C ASP A 11 19.38 -4.40 -29.15
N TRP A 12 20.14 -4.07 -28.10
CA TRP A 12 19.60 -4.05 -26.73
C TRP A 12 19.77 -2.70 -26.01
N PRO A 13 18.69 -2.12 -25.46
CA PRO A 13 17.31 -2.59 -25.56
C PRO A 13 16.68 -2.11 -26.88
N PRO A 14 15.74 -2.88 -27.48
CA PRO A 14 14.88 -2.37 -28.54
C PRO A 14 14.23 -1.06 -28.06
N SER A 15 14.12 -0.08 -28.97
CA SER A 15 13.51 1.22 -28.66
C SER A 15 12.21 1.04 -27.86
N PRO A 16 12.00 1.81 -26.78
CA PRO A 16 10.81 1.68 -25.95
C PRO A 16 9.56 1.81 -26.82
N TRP A 17 8.60 0.91 -26.64
CA TRP A 17 7.38 0.95 -27.42
C TRP A 17 6.59 2.21 -27.09
N VAL A 18 6.09 2.86 -28.13
CA VAL A 18 5.28 4.08 -28.02
C VAL A 18 3.83 3.74 -28.34
N PRO A 19 2.86 4.15 -27.50
CA PRO A 19 1.45 4.04 -27.80
C PRO A 19 1.07 4.57 -29.18
N LEU A 20 0.15 3.88 -29.86
CA LEU A 20 -0.48 4.40 -31.06
C LEU A 20 -1.20 5.73 -30.75
N PRO A 21 -1.28 6.66 -31.72
CA PRO A 21 -2.07 7.88 -31.57
C PRO A 21 -3.51 7.58 -31.11
N ASP A 22 -4.01 8.34 -30.14
CA ASP A 22 -5.31 8.10 -29.53
C ASP A 22 -6.20 9.36 -29.56
N PRO A 23 -6.78 9.71 -30.73
CA PRO A 23 -7.54 10.95 -30.89
C PRO A 23 -8.86 10.97 -30.10
N ARG A 24 -9.33 9.82 -29.61
CA ARG A 24 -10.54 9.71 -28.79
C ARG A 24 -10.28 9.85 -27.29
N ARG A 25 -9.02 9.91 -26.87
CA ARG A 25 -8.65 10.04 -25.45
C ARG A 25 -8.88 11.49 -24.99
N PRO A 26 -9.82 11.74 -24.05
CA PRO A 26 -10.01 13.08 -23.51
C PRO A 26 -8.77 13.52 -22.72
N ALA A 27 -8.59 14.84 -22.58
CA ALA A 27 -7.61 15.40 -21.64
C ALA A 27 -7.87 14.89 -20.21
N PHE A 28 -6.82 14.88 -19.39
CA PHE A 28 -6.87 14.38 -18.02
C PHE A 28 -7.95 15.12 -17.18
N PRO A 29 -8.99 14.44 -16.66
CA PRO A 29 -10.21 15.10 -16.17
C PRO A 29 -10.21 15.35 -14.66
N TYR A 30 -9.32 14.72 -13.89
CA TYR A 30 -9.41 14.69 -12.43
C TYR A 30 -8.81 15.95 -11.80
N HIS A 31 -9.51 17.07 -11.93
CA HIS A 31 -9.17 18.36 -11.34
C HIS A 31 -10.30 18.90 -10.45
N SER A 32 -9.98 19.93 -9.67
CA SER A 32 -10.96 20.64 -8.83
C SER A 32 -12.14 21.16 -9.68
N GLY A 33 -13.36 20.99 -9.16
CA GLY A 33 -14.62 21.34 -9.83
C GLY A 33 -15.25 20.21 -10.66
N LEU A 34 -14.53 19.13 -10.99
CA LEU A 34 -15.15 17.98 -11.66
C LEU A 34 -16.25 17.39 -10.76
N THR A 35 -17.45 17.25 -11.31
CA THR A 35 -18.59 16.63 -10.64
C THR A 35 -19.06 15.42 -11.44
N ILE A 36 -19.19 14.29 -10.77
CA ILE A 36 -19.61 13.01 -11.36
C ILE A 36 -20.71 12.36 -10.54
N THR A 37 -21.59 11.62 -11.19
CA THR A 37 -22.57 10.77 -10.52
C THR A 37 -21.98 9.37 -10.35
N ILE A 38 -21.91 8.91 -9.11
CA ILE A 38 -21.38 7.60 -8.75
C ILE A 38 -22.51 6.70 -8.24
N ARG A 39 -22.37 5.40 -8.45
CA ARG A 39 -23.30 4.36 -7.97
C ARG A 39 -22.55 3.25 -7.23
N PRO A 40 -23.13 2.62 -6.19
CA PRO A 40 -22.48 1.54 -5.47
C PRO A 40 -22.10 0.38 -6.41
N HIS A 41 -20.95 -0.23 -6.15
CA HIS A 41 -20.41 -1.31 -6.97
C HIS A 41 -19.88 -2.46 -6.10
N THR A 42 -20.18 -3.69 -6.51
CA THR A 42 -19.63 -4.90 -5.88
C THR A 42 -18.26 -5.19 -6.50
N PRO A 43 -17.14 -5.12 -5.77
CA PRO A 43 -15.83 -5.43 -6.32
C PRO A 43 -15.74 -6.90 -6.79
N PRO A 44 -15.03 -7.18 -7.89
CA PRO A 44 -14.71 -8.56 -8.22
C PRO A 44 -13.71 -9.11 -7.19
N PRO A 45 -13.73 -10.43 -6.91
CA PRO A 45 -12.70 -11.06 -6.10
C PRO A 45 -11.28 -10.70 -6.57
N PRO A 46 -10.35 -10.45 -5.62
CA PRO A 46 -9.02 -9.92 -5.92
C PRO A 46 -8.21 -10.91 -6.76
N PHE A 47 -7.35 -10.40 -7.65
CA PHE A 47 -6.61 -11.24 -8.60
C PHE A 47 -5.17 -10.77 -8.84
N GLY A 48 -4.41 -11.57 -9.58
CA GLY A 48 -3.05 -11.27 -10.05
C GLY A 48 -1.91 -11.84 -9.21
N LEU A 49 -0.70 -11.35 -9.44
CA LEU A 49 0.55 -11.98 -8.98
C LEU A 49 0.79 -11.99 -7.46
N THR A 50 -0.05 -11.33 -6.66
CA THR A 50 0.11 -11.29 -5.19
C THR A 50 -0.43 -12.54 -4.48
N GLY A 51 -0.48 -13.69 -5.17
CA GLY A 51 -0.83 -14.97 -4.58
C GLY A 51 -2.29 -15.38 -4.72
N TYR A 52 -3.00 -14.82 -5.70
CA TYR A 52 -4.31 -15.32 -6.06
C TYR A 52 -4.21 -16.41 -7.13
N ILE A 53 -4.97 -17.48 -6.95
CA ILE A 53 -5.07 -18.57 -7.92
C ILE A 53 -5.67 -18.00 -9.20
N LYS A 54 -5.10 -18.38 -10.35
CA LYS A 54 -5.66 -18.03 -11.66
C LYS A 54 -7.03 -18.69 -11.80
N GLY A 55 -8.08 -17.91 -11.60
CA GLY A 55 -9.46 -18.35 -11.87
C GLY A 55 -9.84 -18.20 -13.35
N PRO A 56 -11.07 -18.60 -13.73
CA PRO A 56 -11.61 -18.40 -15.08
C PRO A 56 -11.84 -16.91 -15.43
N LYS A 57 -11.60 -16.00 -14.49
CA LYS A 57 -11.74 -14.55 -14.66
C LYS A 57 -10.68 -13.98 -15.58
N ARG A 58 -10.89 -12.72 -15.95
CA ARG A 58 -10.03 -11.91 -16.82
C ARG A 58 -8.54 -12.13 -16.56
N GLN A 59 -7.84 -12.62 -17.58
CA GLN A 59 -6.39 -12.80 -17.58
C GLN A 59 -5.72 -11.54 -18.13
N GLN A 60 -4.43 -11.38 -17.79
CA GLN A 60 -3.61 -10.34 -18.38
C GLN A 60 -3.39 -10.66 -19.86
N ALA A 61 -3.68 -9.69 -20.73
CA ALA A 61 -3.45 -9.85 -22.17
C ALA A 61 -1.95 -9.91 -22.51
N ARG A 62 -1.63 -10.50 -23.65
CA ARG A 62 -0.25 -10.53 -24.14
C ARG A 62 0.14 -9.14 -24.64
N GLN A 63 1.39 -8.72 -24.40
CA GLN A 63 1.89 -7.40 -24.82
C GLN A 63 1.68 -7.14 -26.31
N GLY A 64 1.88 -8.16 -27.16
CA GLY A 64 1.67 -8.06 -28.60
C GLY A 64 0.21 -7.88 -29.03
N GLU A 65 -0.77 -8.15 -28.16
CA GLU A 65 -2.18 -7.84 -28.41
C GLU A 65 -2.51 -6.41 -28.02
N VAL A 66 -2.01 -5.98 -26.85
CA VAL A 66 -2.13 -4.60 -26.34
C VAL A 66 -1.53 -3.61 -27.34
N ALA A 67 -0.35 -3.93 -27.90
CA ALA A 67 0.37 -3.07 -28.83
C ALA A 67 -0.37 -2.74 -30.14
N LYS A 68 -1.43 -3.51 -30.49
CA LYS A 68 -2.12 -3.39 -31.78
C LYS A 68 -3.20 -2.31 -31.82
N VAL A 69 -3.56 -1.72 -30.68
CA VAL A 69 -4.67 -0.76 -30.60
C VAL A 69 -4.32 0.43 -29.69
N SER A 70 -5.03 1.55 -29.89
CA SER A 70 -4.93 2.72 -29.00
C SER A 70 -5.48 2.38 -27.61
N GLN A 71 -5.13 3.20 -26.60
CA GLN A 71 -5.54 2.95 -25.23
C GLN A 71 -7.05 3.04 -25.03
N SER A 72 -7.72 4.02 -25.66
CA SER A 72 -9.17 4.17 -25.63
C SER A 72 -9.87 2.95 -26.23
N GLU A 73 -9.36 2.45 -27.37
CA GLU A 73 -9.88 1.23 -27.99
C GLU A 73 -9.66 0.00 -27.11
N TRP A 74 -8.50 -0.12 -26.47
CA TRP A 74 -8.24 -1.19 -25.50
C TRP A 74 -9.22 -1.14 -24.33
N CYS A 75 -9.49 0.06 -23.79
CA CYS A 75 -10.41 0.26 -22.68
C CYS A 75 -11.85 -0.14 -23.00
N LEU A 76 -12.30 0.10 -24.24
CA LEU A 76 -13.63 -0.31 -24.70
C LEU A 76 -13.71 -1.82 -24.97
N ARG A 77 -12.69 -2.41 -25.60
CA ARG A 77 -12.67 -3.85 -25.92
C ARG A 77 -12.50 -4.73 -24.68
N ASN A 78 -11.79 -4.23 -23.67
CA ASN A 78 -11.42 -4.98 -22.47
C ASN A 78 -11.77 -4.19 -21.20
N PRO A 79 -13.07 -3.92 -20.95
CA PRO A 79 -13.48 -3.12 -19.81
C PRO A 79 -13.08 -3.76 -18.47
N LEU A 80 -13.23 -2.99 -17.40
CA LEU A 80 -13.11 -3.52 -16.05
C LEU A 80 -14.14 -4.64 -15.84
N ALA A 81 -13.81 -5.62 -14.99
CA ALA A 81 -14.65 -6.80 -14.82
C ALA A 81 -16.03 -6.42 -14.27
N GLU A 82 -17.08 -6.86 -14.97
CA GLU A 82 -18.45 -6.77 -14.50
C GLU A 82 -18.69 -7.73 -13.34
N THR A 83 -19.51 -7.28 -12.39
CA THR A 83 -19.92 -8.05 -11.22
C THR A 83 -21.45 -7.99 -11.08
N PRO A 84 -22.04 -8.89 -10.28
CA PRO A 84 -23.47 -8.79 -9.97
C PRO A 84 -23.83 -7.39 -9.44
N PRO A 85 -25.00 -6.85 -9.81
CA PRO A 85 -25.45 -5.55 -9.32
C PRO A 85 -25.35 -5.46 -7.81
N HIS A 86 -24.86 -4.32 -7.31
CA HIS A 86 -24.84 -4.05 -5.88
C HIS A 86 -26.27 -4.09 -5.32
N PRO A 87 -26.52 -4.55 -4.08
CA PRO A 87 -27.86 -4.57 -3.48
C PRO A 87 -28.57 -3.21 -3.54
N ASN A 88 -27.80 -2.12 -3.47
CA ASN A 88 -28.26 -0.73 -3.58
C ASN A 88 -27.90 -0.10 -4.93
N ALA A 89 -27.92 -0.86 -6.04
CA ALA A 89 -27.50 -0.35 -7.35
C ALA A 89 -28.33 0.84 -7.88
N ALA A 90 -29.53 1.07 -7.33
CA ALA A 90 -30.37 2.23 -7.66
C ALA A 90 -29.96 3.50 -6.90
N GLU A 91 -29.14 3.38 -5.85
CA GLU A 91 -28.62 4.53 -5.13
C GLU A 91 -27.57 5.25 -5.98
N THR A 92 -27.66 6.58 -6.02
CA THR A 92 -26.68 7.42 -6.69
C THR A 92 -26.24 8.53 -5.75
N GLN A 93 -24.96 8.86 -5.82
CA GLN A 93 -24.41 10.02 -5.12
C GLN A 93 -23.72 10.94 -6.11
N THR A 94 -23.77 12.24 -5.84
CA THR A 94 -22.97 13.22 -6.59
C THR A 94 -21.64 13.37 -5.87
N LEU A 95 -20.53 13.15 -6.58
CA LEU A 95 -19.18 13.37 -6.06
C LEU A 95 -18.59 14.59 -6.75
N THR A 96 -18.14 15.56 -5.96
CA THR A 96 -17.44 16.75 -6.46
C THR A 96 -16.00 16.75 -5.98
N ILE A 97 -15.06 16.81 -6.93
CA ILE A 97 -13.63 16.90 -6.65
C ILE A 97 -13.29 18.32 -6.20
N VAL A 98 -12.67 18.46 -5.02
CA VAL A 98 -12.25 19.76 -4.50
C VAL A 98 -10.74 19.97 -4.62
N GLN A 99 -9.96 18.89 -4.62
CA GLN A 99 -8.49 18.96 -4.69
C GLN A 99 -7.91 17.65 -5.23
N GLY A 100 -6.91 17.74 -6.12
CA GLY A 100 -6.06 16.61 -6.47
C GLY A 100 -5.01 16.38 -5.37
N ILE A 101 -4.92 15.14 -4.86
CA ILE A 101 -3.91 14.74 -3.86
C ILE A 101 -2.73 14.10 -4.57
N ALA A 102 -3.01 13.08 -5.40
CA ALA A 102 -2.04 12.40 -6.23
C ALA A 102 -2.66 12.12 -7.59
N CYS A 103 -2.57 13.11 -8.48
CA CYS A 103 -3.20 13.09 -9.80
C CYS A 103 -2.16 13.37 -10.88
N GLN A 104 -1.95 12.41 -11.78
CA GLN A 104 -1.08 12.57 -12.92
C GLN A 104 -1.39 11.52 -13.98
N ASP A 105 -1.35 11.91 -15.25
CA ASP A 105 -1.44 10.97 -16.36
C ASP A 105 -0.32 9.92 -16.26
N GLY A 106 -0.67 8.65 -16.44
CA GLY A 106 0.25 7.53 -16.38
C GLY A 106 0.66 7.09 -14.97
N ARG A 107 0.14 7.68 -13.88
CA ARG A 107 0.49 7.30 -12.48
C ARG A 107 -0.15 6.01 -12.00
N GLY A 108 -1.26 5.61 -12.60
CA GLY A 108 -2.11 4.54 -12.08
C GLY A 108 -3.37 5.13 -11.46
N ALA A 109 -3.69 4.73 -10.23
CA ALA A 109 -4.87 5.24 -9.54
C ALA A 109 -4.72 6.73 -9.23
N GLN A 110 -5.80 7.48 -9.37
CA GLN A 110 -5.87 8.91 -9.13
C GLN A 110 -6.49 9.16 -7.76
N VAL A 111 -5.83 9.95 -6.91
CA VAL A 111 -6.28 10.19 -5.54
C VAL A 111 -6.73 11.64 -5.41
N VAL A 112 -7.97 11.85 -5.02
CA VAL A 112 -8.59 13.18 -4.91
C VAL A 112 -9.32 13.35 -3.60
N ARG A 113 -9.32 14.57 -3.07
CA ARG A 113 -10.23 14.99 -2.01
C ARG A 113 -11.55 15.39 -2.65
N CYS A 114 -12.66 14.97 -2.06
CA CYS A 114 -14.00 15.21 -2.59
C CYS A 114 -15.05 15.40 -1.49
N HIS A 115 -16.20 15.92 -1.92
CA HIS A 115 -17.44 16.03 -1.15
C HIS A 115 -18.53 15.15 -1.81
N LEU A 116 -19.52 14.73 -1.01
CA LEU A 116 -20.65 13.95 -1.48
C LEU A 116 -21.96 14.73 -1.34
N GLY A 117 -22.75 14.79 -2.41
CA GLY A 117 -24.02 15.49 -2.45
C GLY A 117 -23.86 16.98 -2.11
N GLU A 118 -24.73 17.46 -1.22
CA GLU A 118 -24.70 18.85 -0.73
C GLU A 118 -23.87 19.02 0.56
N ASP A 119 -23.43 17.92 1.19
CA ASP A 119 -22.62 17.95 2.40
C ASP A 119 -21.18 18.35 2.05
N LYS A 120 -20.89 19.65 2.27
CA LYS A 120 -19.57 20.24 2.09
C LYS A 120 -18.74 20.27 3.38
N ASP A 121 -19.37 19.93 4.51
CA ASP A 121 -18.70 19.94 5.82
C ASP A 121 -17.85 18.67 5.97
N ARG A 122 -18.25 17.58 5.32
CA ARG A 122 -17.52 16.31 5.33
C ARG A 122 -16.69 16.08 4.08
N SER A 123 -15.38 15.93 4.27
CA SER A 123 -14.44 15.55 3.21
C SER A 123 -14.20 14.04 3.15
N TYR A 124 -13.97 13.57 1.94
CA TYR A 124 -13.64 12.18 1.62
C TYR A 124 -12.41 12.12 0.71
N VAL A 125 -11.77 10.95 0.66
CA VAL A 125 -10.80 10.61 -0.37
C VAL A 125 -11.46 9.66 -1.35
N ALA A 126 -11.45 10.01 -2.63
CA ALA A 126 -11.75 9.07 -3.70
C ALA A 126 -10.46 8.63 -4.36
N LYS A 127 -10.26 7.31 -4.41
CA LYS A 127 -9.18 6.70 -5.20
C LYS A 127 -9.78 6.04 -6.42
N ILE A 128 -9.48 6.61 -7.58
CA ILE A 128 -10.14 6.35 -8.86
C ILE A 128 -9.21 5.51 -9.74
N TYR A 129 -9.72 4.39 -10.24
CA TYR A 129 -8.97 3.43 -11.07
C TYR A 129 -9.46 3.51 -12.51
N ASP A 130 -9.12 4.61 -13.19
CA ASP A 130 -9.45 4.81 -14.60
C ASP A 130 -8.34 4.27 -15.51
N PRO A 131 -8.56 3.14 -16.19
CA PRO A 131 -7.54 2.53 -17.05
C PRO A 131 -7.05 3.45 -18.16
N LEU A 132 -7.86 4.44 -18.57
CA LEU A 132 -7.50 5.37 -19.63
C LEU A 132 -6.37 6.31 -19.22
N TYR A 133 -6.10 6.49 -17.91
CA TYR A 133 -5.02 7.34 -17.38
C TYR A 133 -3.95 6.55 -16.61
N TYR A 134 -3.94 5.23 -16.77
CA TYR A 134 -2.80 4.39 -16.41
C TYR A 134 -1.72 4.46 -17.50
N SER A 135 -0.46 4.20 -17.13
CA SER A 135 0.64 4.17 -18.10
C SER A 135 0.44 3.04 -19.08
N TYR A 136 0.21 3.37 -20.36
CA TYR A 136 0.00 2.38 -21.40
C TYR A 136 1.30 1.73 -21.88
N ALA A 137 2.42 2.43 -21.68
CA ALA A 137 3.77 1.87 -21.73
C ALA A 137 4.31 1.69 -20.31
N ASP A 138 4.95 0.55 -20.05
CA ASP A 138 5.60 0.29 -18.77
C ASP A 138 6.69 1.35 -18.50
N ARG A 139 6.76 1.85 -17.26
CA ARG A 139 7.63 2.98 -16.93
C ARG A 139 9.11 2.62 -16.95
N ASP A 140 9.44 1.34 -16.69
CA ASP A 140 10.82 0.89 -16.55
C ASP A 140 11.36 0.39 -17.89
N PHE A 141 10.55 -0.40 -18.62
CA PHE A 141 10.99 -1.07 -19.85
C PHE A 141 10.31 -0.56 -21.13
N GLY A 142 9.36 0.37 -21.03
CA GLY A 142 8.61 0.88 -22.18
C GLY A 142 7.69 -0.14 -22.86
N SER A 143 7.45 -1.30 -22.24
CA SER A 143 6.66 -2.38 -22.85
C SER A 143 5.14 -2.12 -22.80
N PRO A 144 4.36 -2.57 -23.79
CA PRO A 144 2.90 -2.41 -23.79
C PRO A 144 2.27 -2.99 -22.51
N THR A 145 1.38 -2.22 -21.88
CA THR A 145 0.76 -2.56 -20.61
C THR A 145 -0.74 -2.75 -20.73
N ASP A 146 -1.25 -3.90 -20.26
CA ASP A 146 -2.69 -4.12 -20.10
C ASP A 146 -3.23 -3.27 -18.93
N VAL A 147 -3.54 -2.02 -19.24
CA VAL A 147 -3.95 -0.98 -18.27
C VAL A 147 -5.26 -1.31 -17.58
N THR A 148 -6.21 -1.92 -18.29
CA THR A 148 -7.48 -2.33 -17.69
C THR A 148 -7.27 -3.49 -16.72
N TYR A 149 -6.27 -4.37 -16.95
CA TYR A 149 -5.96 -5.46 -16.02
C TYR A 149 -5.29 -4.91 -14.77
N ARG A 150 -4.31 -4.00 -14.94
CA ARG A 150 -3.63 -3.31 -13.83
C ARG A 150 -4.63 -2.51 -12.96
N ALA A 151 -5.50 -1.71 -13.58
CA ALA A 151 -6.50 -0.93 -12.85
C ALA A 151 -7.48 -1.82 -12.08
N GLY A 152 -8.04 -2.85 -12.73
CA GLY A 152 -8.93 -3.80 -12.06
C GLY A 152 -8.24 -4.59 -10.94
N GLN A 153 -6.96 -4.92 -11.12
CA GLN A 153 -6.15 -5.60 -10.11
C GLN A 153 -5.97 -4.72 -8.87
N HIS A 154 -5.56 -3.47 -9.05
CA HIS A 154 -5.37 -2.53 -7.94
C HIS A 154 -6.67 -2.30 -7.17
N TYR A 155 -7.75 -2.02 -7.90
CA TYR A 155 -9.08 -1.82 -7.33
C TYR A 155 -9.57 -3.02 -6.52
N SER A 156 -9.55 -4.22 -7.12
CA SER A 156 -10.11 -5.42 -6.49
C SER A 156 -9.35 -5.85 -5.23
N ARG A 157 -8.03 -5.68 -5.20
CA ARG A 157 -7.21 -5.96 -4.00
C ARG A 157 -7.48 -4.97 -2.89
N GLU A 158 -7.46 -3.69 -3.22
CA GLU A 158 -7.67 -2.62 -2.24
C GLU A 158 -9.05 -2.73 -1.61
N ALA A 159 -10.10 -2.89 -2.43
CA ALA A 159 -11.45 -3.08 -1.93
C ALA A 159 -11.57 -4.35 -1.06
N ALA A 160 -10.95 -5.46 -1.46
CA ALA A 160 -10.98 -6.70 -0.68
C ALA A 160 -10.30 -6.53 0.70
N GLY A 161 -9.17 -5.81 0.76
CA GLY A 161 -8.47 -5.53 2.01
C GLY A 161 -9.33 -4.73 2.97
N PHE A 162 -9.96 -3.66 2.49
CA PHE A 162 -10.86 -2.86 3.32
C PHE A 162 -12.13 -3.61 3.74
N GLU A 163 -12.72 -4.41 2.85
CA GLU A 163 -13.86 -5.27 3.18
C GLU A 163 -13.53 -6.29 4.28
N ASP A 164 -12.34 -6.92 4.23
CA ASP A 164 -11.92 -7.90 5.23
C ASP A 164 -11.74 -7.25 6.61
N LEU A 165 -11.12 -6.07 6.66
CA LEU A 165 -10.98 -5.30 7.90
C LEU A 165 -12.32 -4.84 8.47
N LYS A 166 -13.24 -4.44 7.59
CA LYS A 166 -14.60 -4.06 7.98
C LYS A 166 -15.40 -5.24 8.51
N ALA A 167 -15.30 -6.41 7.87
CA ALA A 167 -15.92 -7.64 8.34
C ALA A 167 -15.34 -8.10 9.70
N ALA A 168 -14.05 -7.84 9.94
CA ALA A 168 -13.40 -8.11 11.23
C ALA A 168 -13.72 -7.06 12.32
N GLY A 169 -14.47 -5.99 12.01
CA GLY A 169 -14.87 -4.97 12.97
C GLY A 169 -13.78 -3.96 13.33
N VAL A 170 -12.73 -3.84 12.52
CA VAL A 170 -11.56 -2.97 12.76
C VAL A 170 -11.39 -1.86 11.71
N ASP A 171 -12.47 -1.54 10.98
CA ASP A 171 -12.50 -0.47 9.98
C ASP A 171 -12.13 0.88 10.61
N GLY A 172 -11.20 1.59 9.98
CA GLY A 172 -10.68 2.85 10.52
C GLY A 172 -9.64 2.73 11.62
N GLN A 173 -9.36 1.52 12.15
CA GLN A 173 -8.44 1.40 13.29
C GLN A 173 -6.97 1.49 12.86
N PHE A 174 -6.61 0.78 11.79
CA PHE A 174 -5.23 0.68 11.28
C PHE A 174 -5.05 1.33 9.91
N THR A 175 -6.15 1.61 9.23
CA THR A 175 -6.25 2.19 7.89
C THR A 175 -7.35 3.25 7.89
N PRO A 176 -7.47 4.11 6.87
CA PRO A 176 -8.61 5.02 6.74
C PRO A 176 -9.94 4.25 6.74
N LYS A 177 -11.02 4.81 7.31
CA LYS A 177 -12.35 4.19 7.22
C LYS A 177 -12.78 3.99 5.77
N TYR A 178 -13.41 2.85 5.48
CA TYR A 178 -13.90 2.50 4.15
C TYR A 178 -15.41 2.74 3.99
N TYR A 179 -15.75 3.68 3.10
CA TYR A 179 -17.13 4.05 2.76
C TYR A 179 -17.69 3.28 1.57
N GLY A 180 -16.98 2.26 1.09
CA GLY A 180 -17.46 1.36 0.05
C GLY A 180 -16.82 1.61 -1.31
N SER A 181 -17.26 0.77 -2.24
CA SER A 181 -16.81 0.73 -3.62
C SER A 181 -17.90 1.27 -4.54
N TRP A 182 -17.47 2.02 -5.55
CA TRP A 182 -18.36 2.77 -6.42
C TRP A 182 -17.90 2.69 -7.86
N THR A 183 -18.82 2.96 -8.78
CA THR A 183 -18.55 3.04 -10.21
C THR A 183 -19.25 4.25 -10.83
N PHE A 184 -18.72 4.75 -11.93
CA PHE A 184 -19.30 5.79 -12.76
C PHE A 184 -18.84 5.63 -14.21
N ASP A 185 -19.54 6.28 -15.13
CA ASP A 185 -19.29 6.15 -16.55
C ASP A 185 -18.64 7.43 -17.09
N MET A 186 -17.57 7.27 -17.89
CA MET A 186 -16.83 8.37 -18.51
C MET A 186 -16.86 8.25 -20.03
N VAL A 187 -17.20 9.35 -20.70
CA VAL A 187 -17.30 9.40 -22.17
C VAL A 187 -15.92 9.53 -22.82
N LEU A 188 -15.77 9.00 -24.02
CA LEU A 188 -14.62 9.28 -24.89
C LEU A 188 -14.83 10.56 -25.71
N LEU A 189 -13.74 11.16 -26.18
CA LEU A 189 -13.78 12.40 -26.95
C LEU A 189 -14.40 12.13 -28.33
N GLY A 190 -15.43 12.89 -28.68
CA GLY A 190 -16.07 12.83 -30.00
C GLY A 190 -16.96 11.59 -30.22
N THR A 191 -17.29 10.83 -29.17
CA THR A 191 -18.21 9.68 -29.27
C THR A 191 -19.26 9.69 -28.16
N SER A 192 -20.27 8.82 -28.26
CA SER A 192 -21.21 8.52 -27.17
C SER A 192 -20.84 7.26 -26.39
N GLU A 193 -19.68 6.67 -26.69
CA GLU A 193 -19.21 5.46 -26.01
C GLU A 193 -18.71 5.83 -24.62
N VAL A 194 -19.14 5.05 -23.63
CA VAL A 194 -18.73 5.22 -22.24
C VAL A 194 -17.86 4.06 -21.80
N ARG A 195 -16.92 4.35 -20.90
CA ARG A 195 -16.15 3.33 -20.17
C ARG A 195 -16.54 3.38 -18.69
N PRO A 196 -16.73 2.22 -18.04
CA PRO A 196 -16.91 2.18 -16.60
C PRO A 196 -15.58 2.47 -15.90
N VAL A 197 -15.64 3.27 -14.84
CA VAL A 197 -14.52 3.61 -13.98
C VAL A 197 -14.88 3.26 -12.54
N HIS A 198 -14.00 2.52 -11.88
CA HIS A 198 -14.20 2.13 -10.48
C HIS A 198 -13.46 3.07 -9.54
N LEU A 199 -13.99 3.22 -8.32
CA LEU A 199 -13.32 3.93 -7.25
C LEU A 199 -13.62 3.31 -5.89
N VAL A 200 -12.77 3.59 -4.91
CA VAL A 200 -13.07 3.39 -3.48
C VAL A 200 -13.19 4.75 -2.79
N LEU A 201 -14.15 4.86 -1.86
CA LEU A 201 -14.29 6.03 -0.99
C LEU A 201 -13.73 5.74 0.40
N LEU A 202 -12.87 6.64 0.86
CA LEU A 202 -12.12 6.52 2.11
C LEU A 202 -12.27 7.78 2.98
N GLU A 203 -11.96 7.64 4.26
CA GLU A 203 -11.77 8.73 5.21
C GLU A 203 -10.75 9.75 4.69
N TRP A 204 -11.13 11.03 4.69
CA TRP A 204 -10.15 12.11 4.57
C TRP A 204 -9.34 12.19 5.85
N LEU A 205 -8.03 12.02 5.71
CA LEU A 205 -7.06 12.16 6.78
C LEU A 205 -6.36 13.51 6.59
N ASP A 206 -6.57 14.42 7.53
CA ASP A 206 -5.84 15.68 7.59
C ASP A 206 -4.48 15.43 8.26
N GLY A 207 -3.59 14.79 7.51
CA GLY A 207 -2.29 14.33 7.99
C GLY A 207 -1.22 14.46 6.92
N ILE A 208 -0.02 14.00 7.26
CA ILE A 208 1.15 13.97 6.38
C ILE A 208 1.70 12.55 6.31
N ASP A 209 2.06 12.10 5.11
CA ASP A 209 2.73 10.81 4.96
C ASP A 209 4.20 10.92 5.38
N LEU A 210 4.74 9.80 5.83
CA LEU A 210 6.09 9.76 6.40
C LEU A 210 7.17 10.09 5.37
N TRP A 211 6.96 9.74 4.10
CA TRP A 211 7.90 10.04 3.03
C TRP A 211 8.02 11.55 2.78
N THR A 212 6.90 12.28 2.78
CA THR A 212 6.92 13.75 2.66
C THR A 212 7.74 14.41 3.78
N ILE A 213 7.66 13.91 5.03
CA ILE A 213 8.52 14.39 6.13
C ILE A 213 9.99 14.09 5.81
N MET A 214 10.29 12.87 5.37
CA MET A 214 11.67 12.45 5.05
C MET A 214 12.26 13.26 3.90
N GLU A 215 11.50 13.56 2.84
CA GLU A 215 11.97 14.41 1.74
C GLU A 215 12.27 15.83 2.20
N ARG A 216 11.37 16.41 2.99
CA ARG A 216 11.57 17.73 3.61
C ARG A 216 12.85 17.75 4.45
N ASP A 217 13.04 16.74 5.28
CA ASP A 217 14.17 16.67 6.23
C ASP A 217 15.49 16.30 5.51
N GLY A 218 15.42 15.50 4.44
CA GLY A 218 16.54 15.22 3.54
C GLY A 218 17.05 16.49 2.86
N ALA A 219 16.15 17.40 2.48
CA ALA A 219 16.52 18.73 1.99
C ALA A 219 17.15 19.61 3.09
N ASN A 220 16.92 19.31 4.37
CA ASN A 220 17.52 19.99 5.53
C ASN A 220 18.82 19.31 5.99
N ASN A 221 19.70 18.97 5.05
CA ASN A 221 21.00 18.31 5.30
C ASN A 221 20.89 16.95 6.03
N GLY A 222 19.75 16.27 5.93
CA GLY A 222 19.49 15.00 6.64
C GLY A 222 19.18 15.18 8.13
N LEU A 223 18.92 16.42 8.58
CA LEU A 223 18.48 16.68 9.95
C LEU A 223 16.98 16.48 10.05
N HIS A 224 16.60 15.43 10.77
CA HIS A 224 15.20 15.19 11.05
C HIS A 224 14.64 16.26 11.99
N THR A 225 13.52 16.83 11.57
CA THR A 225 12.72 17.77 12.38
C THR A 225 12.08 17.09 13.58
N MET A 226 11.93 15.77 13.51
CA MET A 226 11.30 14.95 14.53
C MET A 226 12.34 14.28 15.44
N PRO A 227 12.19 14.31 16.77
CA PRO A 227 13.12 13.69 17.71
C PRO A 227 13.27 12.17 17.47
N PRO A 228 14.47 11.60 17.70
CA PRO A 228 14.74 10.17 17.52
C PRO A 228 13.73 9.22 18.18
N GLU A 229 13.30 9.53 19.40
CA GLU A 229 12.32 8.74 20.16
C GLU A 229 10.97 8.72 19.46
N GLU A 230 10.54 9.87 18.95
CA GLU A 230 9.25 10.00 18.28
C GLU A 230 9.27 9.30 16.91
N ARG A 231 10.40 9.32 16.21
CA ARG A 231 10.58 8.54 14.98
C ARG A 231 10.44 7.04 15.23
N LEU A 232 11.06 6.53 16.30
CA LEU A 232 10.93 5.13 16.70
C LEU A 232 9.50 4.79 17.14
N GLU A 233 8.80 5.69 17.82
CA GLU A 233 7.40 5.49 18.19
C GLU A 233 6.47 5.41 16.96
N ILE A 234 6.68 6.27 15.96
CA ILE A 234 5.91 6.19 14.70
C ILE A 234 6.20 4.88 13.96
N PHE A 235 7.46 4.47 13.89
CA PHE A 235 7.82 3.18 13.29
C PHE A 235 7.17 2.02 14.06
N ALA A 236 7.17 2.06 15.40
CA ALA A 236 6.52 1.05 16.23
C ALA A 236 5.02 0.96 15.95
N LYS A 237 4.30 2.09 15.95
CA LYS A 237 2.86 2.12 15.63
C LYS A 237 2.56 1.59 14.22
N ALA A 238 3.39 1.95 13.23
CA ALA A 238 3.24 1.44 11.86
C ALA A 238 3.48 -0.08 11.78
N ALA A 239 4.51 -0.59 12.49
CA ALA A 239 4.82 -2.01 12.58
C ALA A 239 3.72 -2.81 13.31
N GLU A 240 3.12 -2.23 14.35
CA GLU A 240 1.97 -2.80 15.06
C GLU A 240 0.74 -2.85 14.15
N ALA A 241 0.44 -1.78 13.42
CA ALA A 241 -0.65 -1.74 12.44
C ALA A 241 -0.47 -2.82 11.37
N GLU A 242 0.73 -2.96 10.80
CA GLU A 242 1.04 -3.96 9.77
C GLU A 242 0.90 -5.40 10.28
N THR A 243 1.30 -5.62 11.53
CA THR A 243 1.12 -6.89 12.25
C THR A 243 -0.35 -7.21 12.46
N LYS A 244 -1.16 -6.23 12.89
CA LYS A 244 -2.61 -6.40 13.09
C LYS A 244 -3.34 -6.62 11.76
N LEU A 245 -2.98 -5.91 10.69
CA LEU A 245 -3.50 -6.19 9.34
C LEU A 245 -3.28 -7.65 8.96
N THR A 246 -2.05 -8.15 9.15
CA THR A 246 -1.70 -9.54 8.82
C THR A 246 -2.51 -10.53 9.65
N TYR A 247 -2.74 -10.24 10.93
CA TYR A 247 -3.58 -11.04 11.82
C TYR A 247 -5.03 -11.12 11.34
N TYR A 248 -5.59 -10.04 10.82
CA TYR A 248 -6.92 -10.02 10.19
C TYR A 248 -6.91 -10.55 8.74
N GLY A 249 -5.82 -11.19 8.32
CA GLY A 249 -5.69 -11.82 7.02
C GLY A 249 -5.39 -10.86 5.86
N VAL A 250 -4.97 -9.62 6.14
CA VAL A 250 -4.58 -8.62 5.12
C VAL A 250 -3.07 -8.38 5.18
N MET A 251 -2.33 -8.91 4.21
CA MET A 251 -0.90 -8.62 4.06
C MET A 251 -0.73 -7.38 3.18
N HIS A 252 -0.18 -6.28 3.70
CA HIS A 252 -0.04 -5.02 2.97
C HIS A 252 0.84 -5.12 1.71
N ARG A 253 1.97 -5.83 1.81
CA ARG A 253 2.97 -6.05 0.74
C ARG A 253 3.66 -4.81 0.16
N ASP A 254 3.43 -3.65 0.75
CA ASP A 254 4.10 -2.41 0.37
C ASP A 254 4.30 -1.53 1.61
N PHE A 255 4.89 -2.12 2.66
CA PHE A 255 5.17 -1.40 3.89
C PHE A 255 6.38 -0.49 3.69
N ALA A 256 6.11 0.77 3.39
CA ALA A 256 7.10 1.81 3.09
C ALA A 256 6.62 3.17 3.64
N PRO A 257 7.52 4.13 3.90
CA PRO A 257 7.16 5.43 4.47
C PRO A 257 6.03 6.18 3.72
N ARG A 258 6.01 6.12 2.39
CA ARG A 258 4.95 6.76 1.57
C ARG A 258 3.54 6.24 1.86
N ASN A 259 3.44 5.07 2.50
CA ASN A 259 2.19 4.41 2.87
C ASN A 259 1.90 4.50 4.38
N VAL A 260 2.66 5.30 5.14
CA VAL A 260 2.44 5.56 6.56
C VAL A 260 1.96 6.99 6.73
N MET A 261 0.70 7.17 7.11
CA MET A 261 0.08 8.48 7.35
C MET A 261 0.11 8.81 8.85
N ILE A 262 0.53 10.04 9.18
CA ILE A 262 0.53 10.58 10.55
C ILE A 262 -0.54 11.66 10.63
N VAL A 263 -1.49 11.50 11.55
CA VAL A 263 -2.58 12.44 11.78
C VAL A 263 -2.50 12.92 13.23
N ASP A 264 -2.37 14.22 13.43
CA ASP A 264 -2.43 14.82 14.76
C ASP A 264 -3.88 14.82 15.25
N GLN A 265 -4.14 14.21 16.40
CA GLN A 265 -5.43 14.30 17.06
C GLN A 265 -5.33 15.29 18.22
N ALA A 266 -5.98 16.45 18.07
CA ALA A 266 -6.22 17.34 19.20
C ALA A 266 -7.24 16.68 20.13
N THR A 267 -6.79 16.13 21.26
CA THR A 267 -7.68 15.79 22.38
C THR A 267 -7.91 17.04 23.23
N ALA A 268 -9.11 17.17 23.78
CA ALA A 268 -9.50 18.31 24.62
C ALA A 268 -8.65 18.46 25.90
N ASP A 269 -7.97 17.39 26.31
CA ASP A 269 -7.00 17.36 27.41
C ASP A 269 -5.60 17.08 26.84
N GLU A 270 -4.61 17.84 27.32
CA GLU A 270 -3.23 17.96 26.82
C GLU A 270 -2.50 16.63 26.55
N ALA A 271 -2.32 16.34 25.26
CA ALA A 271 -1.14 15.79 24.56
C ALA A 271 -1.65 15.31 23.19
N SER A 272 -1.20 15.93 22.09
CA SER A 272 -1.59 15.46 20.74
C SER A 272 -1.19 14.00 20.59
N TYR A 273 -2.15 13.09 20.49
CA TYR A 273 -1.86 11.70 20.16
C TYR A 273 -1.81 11.57 18.64
N LYS A 274 -0.64 11.22 18.12
CA LYS A 274 -0.46 10.92 16.69
C LYS A 274 -1.10 9.57 16.36
N ARG A 275 -2.18 9.61 15.58
CA ARG A 275 -2.76 8.43 14.92
C ARG A 275 -1.89 8.09 13.72
N VAL A 276 -1.32 6.88 13.71
CA VAL A 276 -0.48 6.37 12.63
C VAL A 276 -1.27 5.30 11.89
N LEU A 277 -1.45 5.48 10.58
CA LEU A 277 -2.29 4.62 9.74
C LEU A 277 -1.54 4.15 8.52
N LEU A 278 -1.89 2.97 8.04
CA LEU A 278 -1.42 2.45 6.77
C LEU A 278 -2.42 2.78 5.66
N ILE A 279 -1.91 3.24 4.53
CA ILE A 279 -2.69 3.57 3.33
C ILE A 279 -2.20 2.78 2.13
N ASP A 280 -2.95 2.83 1.03
CA ASP A 280 -2.61 2.17 -0.24
C ASP A 280 -2.53 0.63 -0.17
N LEU A 281 -3.71 -0.01 -0.12
CA LEU A 281 -3.82 -1.47 -0.09
C LEU A 281 -3.88 -2.09 -1.51
N ASN A 282 -3.50 -1.37 -2.55
CA ASN A 282 -3.60 -1.84 -3.94
C ASN A 282 -2.73 -3.08 -4.24
N ASN A 283 -1.67 -3.30 -3.46
CA ASN A 283 -0.77 -4.43 -3.58
C ASN A 283 -1.04 -5.53 -2.54
N CYS A 284 -2.08 -5.35 -1.71
CA CYS A 284 -2.31 -6.26 -0.61
C CYS A 284 -2.70 -7.68 -1.06
N THR A 285 -2.55 -8.62 -0.14
CA THR A 285 -3.06 -9.99 -0.25
C THR A 285 -3.96 -10.31 0.90
N CYS A 286 -5.19 -10.71 0.58
CA CYS A 286 -6.21 -11.10 1.52
C CYS A 286 -6.22 -12.64 1.65
N THR A 287 -5.61 -13.17 2.72
CA THR A 287 -5.48 -14.62 2.95
C THR A 287 -6.80 -15.28 3.33
N ASN A 288 -7.78 -14.50 3.80
CA ASN A 288 -9.14 -14.97 4.07
C ASN A 288 -9.96 -15.27 2.81
N ARG A 289 -9.52 -14.80 1.63
CA ARG A 289 -10.29 -14.95 0.40
C ARG A 289 -10.15 -16.37 -0.18
N PRO A 290 -11.26 -16.98 -0.67
CA PRO A 290 -11.25 -18.37 -1.15
C PRO A 290 -10.26 -18.66 -2.28
N ASN A 291 -9.93 -17.64 -3.08
CA ASN A 291 -9.01 -17.74 -4.21
C ASN A 291 -7.56 -17.35 -3.86
N CYS A 292 -7.24 -17.12 -2.58
CA CYS A 292 -5.87 -16.91 -2.14
C CYS A 292 -5.15 -18.26 -1.98
N ARG A 293 -3.97 -18.40 -2.58
CA ARG A 293 -3.13 -19.62 -2.47
C ARG A 293 -2.47 -19.81 -1.11
N TYR A 294 -2.61 -18.83 -0.22
CA TYR A 294 -1.99 -18.82 1.10
C TYR A 294 -3.03 -18.92 2.21
N ARG A 295 -4.26 -19.32 1.86
CA ARG A 295 -5.38 -19.40 2.80
C ARG A 295 -5.11 -20.39 3.92
N GLU A 296 -4.40 -21.47 3.63
CA GLU A 296 -3.96 -22.46 4.60
C GLU A 296 -2.99 -21.89 5.65
N PHE A 297 -2.34 -20.76 5.37
CA PHE A 297 -1.47 -20.05 6.29
C PHE A 297 -2.19 -18.94 7.06
N HIS A 298 -3.50 -18.73 6.83
CA HIS A 298 -4.28 -17.83 7.67
C HIS A 298 -4.30 -18.37 9.10
N THR A 299 -3.87 -17.54 10.04
CA THR A 299 -3.77 -17.98 11.44
C THR A 299 -5.14 -18.10 12.09
N THR A 300 -5.29 -19.09 12.97
CA THR A 300 -6.43 -19.22 13.89
C THR A 300 -6.01 -18.92 15.32
N ASP A 301 -4.82 -18.36 15.48
CA ASP A 301 -4.26 -18.03 16.77
C ASP A 301 -5.09 -16.94 17.48
N PRO A 302 -5.16 -16.96 18.83
CA PRO A 302 -5.96 -16.01 19.59
C PRO A 302 -5.38 -14.58 19.60
N LEU A 303 -4.08 -14.41 19.33
CA LEU A 303 -3.40 -13.11 19.31
C LEU A 303 -2.46 -13.02 18.09
N PRO A 304 -2.16 -11.80 17.59
CA PRO A 304 -1.15 -11.60 16.55
C PRO A 304 0.25 -12.00 17.01
N ILE A 305 1.12 -12.40 16.08
CA ILE A 305 2.56 -12.57 16.34
C ILE A 305 3.16 -11.20 16.69
N SER A 306 4.03 -11.12 17.70
CA SER A 306 4.68 -9.85 18.08
C SER A 306 5.46 -9.20 16.92
N PRO A 307 5.35 -7.87 16.71
CA PRO A 307 6.11 -7.16 15.67
C PRO A 307 7.62 -7.40 15.76
N ARG A 308 8.15 -7.58 16.98
CA ARG A 308 9.56 -7.94 17.21
C ARG A 308 10.02 -9.10 16.35
N TYR A 309 9.19 -10.14 16.20
CA TYR A 309 9.57 -11.33 15.43
C TYR A 309 9.46 -11.15 13.92
N ARG A 310 8.69 -10.16 13.48
CA ARG A 310 8.59 -9.83 12.06
C ARG A 310 9.79 -9.02 11.59
N TRP A 311 10.26 -8.11 12.45
CA TRP A 311 11.33 -7.16 12.14
C TRP A 311 12.69 -7.55 12.72
N TRP A 312 12.81 -8.75 13.30
CA TRP A 312 14.05 -9.19 13.92
C TRP A 312 15.20 -9.29 12.91
N GLY A 313 16.35 -8.75 13.31
CA GLY A 313 17.62 -8.99 12.64
C GLY A 313 18.00 -7.97 11.59
N SER A 314 17.20 -6.95 11.29
CA SER A 314 17.65 -5.72 10.61
C SER A 314 16.51 -4.72 10.46
N CYS A 315 16.81 -3.43 10.56
CA CYS A 315 15.87 -2.37 10.18
C CYS A 315 15.44 -2.52 8.71
N PRO A 316 14.15 -2.33 8.37
CA PRO A 316 13.71 -2.36 6.97
C PRO A 316 14.40 -1.27 6.14
N ASN A 317 14.91 -1.64 4.96
CA ASN A 317 15.66 -0.71 4.08
C ASN A 317 14.88 0.57 3.76
N GLU A 318 13.57 0.45 3.50
CA GLU A 318 12.68 1.59 3.21
C GLU A 318 12.60 2.61 4.35
N PHE A 319 12.86 2.18 5.59
CA PHE A 319 12.83 3.02 6.79
C PHE A 319 14.23 3.42 7.26
N SER A 320 15.29 3.07 6.52
CA SER A 320 16.66 3.36 6.90
C SER A 320 16.90 4.85 7.14
N GLN A 321 16.37 5.73 6.31
CA GLN A 321 16.50 7.17 6.53
C GLN A 321 15.62 7.69 7.67
N TRP A 322 14.62 6.94 8.12
CA TRP A 322 13.73 7.36 9.20
C TRP A 322 14.20 6.91 10.58
N VAL A 323 14.69 5.68 10.70
CA VAL A 323 15.12 5.10 11.97
C VAL A 323 16.46 5.72 12.39
N PRO A 324 16.67 6.11 13.67
CA PRO A 324 17.92 6.71 14.14
C PRO A 324 19.17 5.85 13.88
N ASP A 325 20.31 6.50 13.66
CA ASP A 325 21.56 5.85 13.24
C ASP A 325 21.92 4.56 14.00
N PRO A 326 22.03 4.56 15.34
CA PRO A 326 22.44 3.34 16.04
C PRO A 326 21.44 2.19 15.82
N HIS A 327 20.16 2.50 15.63
CA HIS A 327 19.08 1.52 15.43
C HIS A 327 18.97 1.03 13.98
N ARG A 328 19.42 1.80 12.98
CA ARG A 328 19.44 1.33 11.57
C ARG A 328 20.75 0.65 11.18
N SER A 329 21.86 1.08 11.80
CA SER A 329 23.22 0.67 11.42
C SER A 329 23.72 -0.56 12.20
N GLN A 330 23.10 -0.89 13.33
CA GLN A 330 23.52 -2.00 14.20
C GLN A 330 22.34 -2.93 14.52
N ASP A 331 22.35 -4.14 13.93
CA ASP A 331 21.31 -5.15 14.13
C ASP A 331 21.09 -5.46 15.64
N ALA A 332 22.15 -5.48 16.45
CA ALA A 332 22.08 -5.77 17.88
C ALA A 332 21.31 -4.70 18.67
N VAL A 333 21.53 -3.42 18.35
CA VAL A 333 20.83 -2.28 18.95
C VAL A 333 19.37 -2.26 18.53
N PHE A 334 19.10 -2.47 17.24
CA PHE A 334 17.72 -2.57 16.75
C PHE A 334 16.95 -3.68 17.46
N ASN A 335 17.55 -4.87 17.56
CA ASN A 335 16.94 -6.02 18.24
C ASN A 335 16.69 -5.75 19.72
N GLY A 336 17.58 -5.03 20.41
CA GLY A 336 17.37 -4.63 21.81
C GLY A 336 16.22 -3.66 21.98
N TRP A 337 16.10 -2.69 21.07
CA TRP A 337 14.94 -1.81 21.02
C TRP A 337 13.63 -2.59 20.76
N LEU A 338 13.63 -3.55 19.81
CA LEU A 338 12.46 -4.40 19.56
C LEU A 338 12.07 -5.24 20.81
N GLU A 339 13.04 -5.75 21.55
CA GLU A 339 12.82 -6.50 22.80
C GLU A 339 12.24 -5.60 23.90
N GLN A 340 12.77 -4.39 24.05
CA GLN A 340 12.27 -3.42 25.02
C GLN A 340 10.85 -2.96 24.68
N ARG A 341 10.56 -2.74 23.40
CA ARG A 341 9.25 -2.28 22.92
C ARG A 341 8.19 -3.39 23.01
N TRP A 342 8.53 -4.62 22.64
CA TRP A 342 7.63 -5.77 22.69
C TRP A 342 8.25 -6.92 23.50
N PRO A 343 8.26 -6.81 24.85
CA PRO A 343 8.87 -7.80 25.72
C PRO A 343 8.03 -9.09 25.77
N ASP A 344 8.70 -10.20 26.07
CA ASP A 344 8.04 -11.47 26.40
C ASP A 344 8.07 -11.73 27.91
N PRO A 345 7.04 -12.41 28.45
CA PRO A 345 5.77 -12.73 27.81
C PRO A 345 4.89 -11.47 27.62
N SER A 346 4.04 -11.48 26.60
CA SER A 346 3.07 -10.41 26.33
C SER A 346 1.63 -10.94 26.41
N SER A 347 0.70 -10.15 26.95
CA SER A 347 -0.75 -10.42 26.87
C SER A 347 -1.37 -9.99 25.53
N GLU A 348 -0.65 -9.21 24.72
CA GLU A 348 -1.17 -8.63 23.47
C GLU A 348 -0.70 -9.37 22.21
N TYR A 349 0.41 -10.11 22.34
CA TYR A 349 1.08 -10.76 21.23
C TYR A 349 1.48 -12.19 21.56
N LEU A 350 1.45 -13.05 20.55
CA LEU A 350 1.98 -14.40 20.63
C LEU A 350 3.48 -14.45 20.41
N LEU A 351 4.05 -15.41 21.13
CA LEU A 351 5.36 -15.97 20.89
C LEU A 351 5.24 -17.03 19.77
N PRO A 352 5.94 -16.88 18.64
CA PRO A 352 5.82 -17.81 17.52
C PRO A 352 6.29 -19.21 17.92
N ARG A 353 5.52 -20.24 17.52
CA ARG A 353 5.77 -21.66 17.87
C ARG A 353 7.10 -22.20 17.34
N PHE A 354 7.67 -21.54 16.34
CA PHE A 354 8.99 -21.86 15.79
C PHE A 354 9.87 -20.61 15.80
N THR A 355 11.06 -20.70 16.40
CA THR A 355 12.11 -19.70 16.18
C THR A 355 12.55 -19.76 14.73
N LEU A 356 12.27 -18.72 13.93
CA LEU A 356 12.77 -18.60 12.57
C LEU A 356 14.29 -18.89 12.56
N PRO A 357 14.83 -19.74 11.67
CA PRO A 357 16.26 -20.09 11.63
C PRO A 357 17.22 -18.89 11.51
N GLY A 358 16.72 -17.73 11.07
CA GLY A 358 17.43 -16.45 11.09
C GLY A 358 17.57 -15.85 12.49
N HIS A 359 16.54 -15.98 13.35
CA HIS A 359 16.56 -15.49 14.73
C HIS A 359 17.67 -16.19 15.51
N ARG A 360 17.81 -17.52 15.43
CA ARG A 360 18.88 -18.26 16.15
C ARG A 360 20.30 -17.88 15.70
N ARG A 361 20.49 -17.48 14.44
CA ARG A 361 21.81 -17.10 13.89
C ARG A 361 22.21 -15.68 14.28
N LYS A 362 21.25 -14.75 14.35
CA LYS A 362 21.50 -13.32 14.67
C LYS A 362 21.26 -12.93 16.14
N ALA A 363 20.55 -13.72 16.93
CA ALA A 363 20.19 -13.40 18.32
C ALA A 363 21.31 -13.59 19.37
N LYS A 364 22.59 -13.68 18.96
CA LYS A 364 23.69 -13.97 19.90
C LYS A 364 24.10 -12.77 20.76
N LEU A 365 23.79 -11.56 20.31
CA LEU A 365 24.10 -10.31 21.00
C LEU A 365 22.93 -9.35 20.85
N ILE A 366 22.43 -8.85 21.98
CA ILE A 366 21.50 -7.73 22.05
C ILE A 366 22.22 -6.60 22.76
N GLU A 367 22.08 -5.41 22.20
CA GLU A 367 22.62 -4.18 22.73
C GLU A 367 21.48 -3.19 22.90
N TYR A 368 21.59 -2.33 23.90
CA TYR A 368 20.65 -1.23 24.09
C TYR A 368 21.41 0.08 23.90
N ALA A 369 20.84 0.98 23.12
CA ALA A 369 21.31 2.34 22.94
C ALA A 369 20.12 3.29 23.08
N SER A 370 20.35 4.44 23.70
CA SER A 370 19.35 5.51 23.66
C SER A 370 19.20 6.00 22.21
N PRO A 371 17.99 6.38 21.78
CA PRO A 371 17.83 7.09 20.52
C PRO A 371 18.63 8.38 20.58
N VAL A 372 19.59 8.57 19.67
CA VAL A 372 20.39 9.81 19.58
C VAL A 372 20.12 10.52 18.27
N PRO A 373 20.28 11.86 18.21
CA PRO A 373 20.21 12.60 16.95
C PRO A 373 21.23 12.05 15.95
N ASP A 374 20.89 12.07 14.66
CA ASP A 374 21.76 11.56 13.58
C ASP A 374 23.08 12.36 13.41
N THR A 375 23.24 13.46 14.16
CA THR A 375 24.43 14.32 14.18
C THR A 375 25.47 13.94 15.22
N GLU A 376 25.12 13.11 16.19
CA GLU A 376 26.03 12.76 17.29
C GLU A 376 26.79 11.46 16.96
N PRO A 377 28.13 11.42 17.08
CA PRO A 377 28.87 10.18 16.91
C PRO A 377 28.41 9.17 17.96
N VAL A 378 28.11 7.94 17.52
CA VAL A 378 27.63 6.82 18.36
C VAL A 378 28.75 6.35 19.30
N PHE A 379 29.04 7.16 20.32
CA PHE A 379 29.88 6.81 21.46
C PHE A 379 29.15 7.26 22.73
N ALA A 380 27.94 6.75 22.95
CA ALA A 380 27.23 6.94 24.21
C ALA A 380 26.38 5.71 24.54
N GLN A 381 26.87 4.95 25.53
CA GLN A 381 26.12 4.00 26.36
C GLN A 381 25.53 2.77 25.65
N VAL A 382 26.40 1.96 25.03
CA VAL A 382 26.08 0.58 24.64
C VAL A 382 26.17 -0.30 25.89
N TYR A 383 25.03 -0.80 26.37
CA TYR A 383 24.99 -1.88 27.35
C TYR A 383 24.68 -3.18 26.62
N SER A 384 25.54 -4.20 26.78
CA SER A 384 25.34 -5.50 26.16
C SER A 384 24.68 -6.47 27.14
N ARG A 385 23.70 -7.23 26.65
CA ARG A 385 23.11 -8.36 27.38
C ARG A 385 23.19 -9.58 26.48
N HIS A 386 23.69 -10.69 27.01
CA HIS A 386 23.59 -11.97 26.32
C HIS A 386 22.14 -12.42 26.32
N TYR A 387 21.51 -12.37 25.15
CA TYR A 387 20.15 -12.85 24.97
C TYR A 387 20.14 -14.37 24.89
N SER A 388 19.38 -14.99 25.79
CA SER A 388 19.11 -16.42 25.78
C SER A 388 17.68 -16.60 25.29
N LEU A 389 17.49 -17.20 24.10
CA LEU A 389 16.16 -17.56 23.63
C LEU A 389 15.47 -18.48 24.66
N PRO A 390 14.18 -18.27 24.96
CA PRO A 390 13.43 -19.20 25.82
C PRO A 390 13.57 -20.63 25.28
N SER A 391 13.84 -21.59 26.16
CA SER A 391 13.81 -23.01 25.79
C SER A 391 12.38 -23.37 25.41
N VAL A 392 12.12 -23.57 24.12
CA VAL A 392 10.85 -24.11 23.66
C VAL A 392 10.89 -25.62 23.92
N GLY A 393 10.08 -26.07 24.87
CA GLY A 393 9.79 -27.50 25.04
C GLY A 393 9.08 -28.00 23.78
N TRP A 394 9.58 -29.11 23.23
CA TRP A 394 9.07 -29.74 22.02
C TRP A 394 7.66 -30.30 22.18
#